data_AF-A0A6M1YNU8-F1
#
_entry.id   AF-A0A6M1YNU8-F1
#
_cell.length_a   1.000
_cell.length_b   1.000
_cell.length_c   1.000
_cell.angle_alpha   90.00
_cell.angle_beta   90.00
_cell.angle_gamma   90.00
#
_symmetry.space_group_name_H-M   'P 1'
#
loop_
_entity.id
_entity.type
_entity.pdbx_description
1 polymer ?
#
loop_
_entity_poly.entity_id
_entity_poly.type
_entity_poly.pdbx_seq_one_letter_code
_entity_poly.pdbx_strand_id
1 'polypeptide(L)'
;MKKVIQDILAGIILFLVAHILMVTIHEFTHSFIAWIFGFKKSPFHFHFADYTLFLLDDQTDYKAMLAQNRNILAAMTAITPNIINASLYVVSAILCSSKKIQEKVYLYSFFFWFMIVNIGQVYSYILWRTFE
;
A
#
# COMPACT_ATOMS: atom_id res chain seq x y z
N MET A 1 -17.51 -29.94 3.88
CA MET A 1 -18.13 -28.72 3.30
C MET A 1 -18.03 -27.49 4.21
N LYS A 2 -18.53 -27.50 5.47
CA LYS A 2 -18.51 -26.30 6.35
C LYS A 2 -17.12 -25.66 6.51
N LYS A 3 -16.08 -26.46 6.77
CA LYS A 3 -14.69 -25.97 6.92
C LYS A 3 -14.13 -25.32 5.65
N VAL A 4 -14.40 -25.93 4.49
CA VAL A 4 -13.96 -25.39 3.19
C VAL A 4 -14.58 -24.01 2.92
N ILE A 5 -15.87 -23.85 3.22
CA ILE A 5 -16.56 -22.55 3.10
C ILE A 5 -15.92 -21.52 4.04
N GLN A 6 -15.61 -21.90 5.28
CA GLN A 6 -14.94 -21.02 6.24
C GLN A 6 -13.56 -20.58 5.73
N ASP A 7 -12.76 -21.50 5.20
CA ASP A 7 -11.42 -21.19 4.68
C ASP A 7 -11.47 -20.28 3.44
N ILE A 8 -12.47 -20.47 2.56
CA ILE A 8 -12.72 -19.58 1.41
C ILE A 8 -13.09 -18.17 1.88
N LEU A 9 -14.04 -18.04 2.82
CA LEU A 9 -14.47 -16.75 3.36
C LEU A 9 -13.32 -16.04 4.07
N ALA A 10 -12.55 -16.77 4.87
CA ALA A 10 -11.36 -16.23 5.52
C ALA A 10 -10.35 -15.73 4.47
N GLY A 11 -10.11 -16.49 3.40
CA GLY A 11 -9.24 -16.07 2.30
C GLY A 11 -9.66 -14.75 1.66
N ILE A 12 -10.96 -14.58 1.38
CA ILE A 12 -11.50 -13.34 0.81
C ILE A 12 -11.33 -12.17 1.78
N ILE A 13 -11.68 -12.36 3.06
CA ILE A 13 -11.55 -11.31 4.07
C ILE A 13 -10.09 -10.90 4.24
N LEU A 14 -9.17 -11.87 4.32
CA LEU A 14 -7.75 -11.61 4.47
C LEU A 14 -7.16 -10.88 3.26
N PHE A 15 -7.61 -11.22 2.05
CA PHE A 15 -7.26 -10.47 0.84
C PHE A 15 -7.72 -9.00 0.94
N LEU A 16 -8.98 -8.76 1.31
CA LEU A 16 -9.52 -7.39 1.44
C LEU A 16 -8.76 -6.59 2.50
N VAL A 17 -8.50 -7.19 3.67
CA VAL A 17 -7.72 -6.55 4.74
C VAL A 17 -6.31 -6.24 4.27
N ALA A 18 -5.64 -7.19 3.59
CA ALA A 18 -4.31 -6.99 3.05
C ALA A 18 -4.26 -5.85 2.02
N HIS A 19 -5.26 -5.80 1.12
CA HIS A 19 -5.37 -4.75 0.11
C HIS A 19 -5.58 -3.36 0.75
N ILE A 20 -6.57 -3.23 1.64
CA ILE A 20 -6.88 -1.95 2.31
C ILE A 20 -5.65 -1.46 3.10
N LEU A 21 -4.98 -2.36 3.81
CA LEU A 21 -3.76 -2.01 4.56
C LEU A 21 -2.65 -1.54 3.62
N MET A 22 -2.43 -2.23 2.50
CA MET A 22 -1.41 -1.85 1.51
C MET A 22 -1.69 -0.46 0.93
N VAL A 23 -2.91 -0.20 0.45
CA VAL A 23 -3.29 1.11 -0.11
C VAL A 23 -3.16 2.20 0.95
N THR A 24 -3.61 1.94 2.18
CA THR A 24 -3.50 2.91 3.28
C THR A 24 -2.05 3.25 3.57
N ILE A 25 -1.15 2.27 3.64
CA ILE A 25 0.29 2.53 3.84
C ILE A 25 0.88 3.31 2.67
N HIS A 26 0.48 3.00 1.44
CA HIS A 26 0.94 3.69 0.24
C HIS A 26 0.57 5.18 0.28
N GLU A 27 -0.71 5.50 0.43
CA GLU A 27 -1.18 6.89 0.46
C GLU A 27 -0.73 7.64 1.71
N PHE A 28 -0.64 6.95 2.86
CA PHE A 28 -0.05 7.54 4.07
C PHE A 28 1.40 7.94 3.82
N THR A 29 2.17 7.15 3.09
CA THR A 29 3.59 7.46 2.84
C THR A 29 3.75 8.74 2.02
N HIS A 30 2.93 8.94 0.97
CA HIS A 30 2.92 10.22 0.24
C HIS A 30 2.53 11.38 1.16
N SER A 31 1.39 11.24 1.87
CA SER A 31 0.86 12.25 2.78
C SER A 31 1.82 12.63 3.91
N PHE A 32 2.55 11.65 4.43
CA PHE A 32 3.49 11.82 5.53
C PHE A 32 4.71 12.65 5.11
N ILE A 33 5.27 12.35 3.94
CA ILE A 33 6.37 13.15 3.39
C ILE A 33 5.88 14.58 3.12
N ALA A 34 4.76 14.74 2.42
CA ALA A 34 4.20 16.06 2.16
C ALA A 34 3.95 16.87 3.44
N TRP A 35 3.44 16.23 4.50
CA TRP A 35 3.20 16.85 5.80
C TRP A 35 4.49 17.30 6.49
N ILE A 36 5.51 16.44 6.56
CA ILE A 36 6.81 16.79 7.16
C ILE A 36 7.42 18.04 6.53
N PHE A 37 7.27 18.19 5.21
CA PHE A 37 7.82 19.31 4.47
C PHE A 37 6.85 20.51 4.33
N GLY A 38 5.69 20.47 5.00
CA GLY A 38 4.75 21.59 5.04
C GLY A 38 3.85 21.75 3.81
N PHE A 39 3.81 20.76 2.92
CA PHE A 39 2.94 20.72 1.74
C PHE A 39 1.58 20.06 2.01
N LYS A 40 1.34 19.58 3.24
CA LYS A 40 0.05 19.06 3.70
C LYS A 40 -0.19 19.43 5.15
N LYS A 41 -1.44 19.72 5.53
CA LYS A 41 -1.80 20.12 6.91
C LYS A 41 -1.78 18.96 7.90
N SER A 42 -2.11 17.75 7.45
CA SER A 42 -2.18 16.54 8.27
C SER A 42 -1.86 15.32 7.42
N PRO A 43 -1.08 14.34 7.91
CA PRO A 43 -0.75 13.14 7.16
C PRO A 43 -1.91 12.13 7.10
N PHE A 44 -2.98 12.36 7.87
CA PHE A 44 -4.17 11.49 7.93
C PHE A 44 -5.36 12.04 7.14
N HIS A 45 -5.17 13.15 6.42
CA HIS A 45 -6.23 13.74 5.60
C HIS A 45 -6.32 12.99 4.27
N PHE A 46 -6.96 11.83 4.31
CA PHE A 46 -7.23 10.99 3.15
C PHE A 46 -8.61 11.25 2.57
N HIS A 47 -8.72 11.11 1.25
CA HIS A 47 -10.00 11.08 0.56
C HIS A 47 -10.22 9.70 -0.04
N PHE A 48 -11.29 9.03 0.40
CA PHE A 48 -11.78 7.86 -0.31
C PHE A 48 -12.53 8.36 -1.54
N ALA A 49 -12.00 8.05 -2.73
CA ALA A 49 -12.62 8.45 -3.98
C ALA A 49 -13.88 7.64 -4.29
N ASP A 50 -14.08 6.51 -3.61
CA ASP A 50 -15.28 5.69 -3.71
C ASP A 50 -15.61 4.92 -2.40
N TYR A 51 -16.74 4.22 -2.41
CA TYR A 51 -17.16 3.33 -1.32
C TYR A 51 -16.48 1.96 -1.34
N THR A 52 -15.66 1.68 -2.36
CA THR A 52 -15.03 0.37 -2.51
C THR A 52 -13.83 0.24 -1.56
N LEU A 53 -13.30 1.37 -1.07
CA LEU A 53 -12.08 1.46 -0.27
C LEU A 53 -10.81 1.05 -1.04
N PHE A 54 -10.92 0.81 -2.36
CA PHE A 54 -9.79 0.50 -3.23
C PHE A 54 -9.13 1.78 -3.78
N LEU A 55 -9.87 2.89 -3.82
CA LEU A 55 -9.37 4.19 -4.28
C LEU A 55 -9.25 5.15 -3.10
N LEU A 56 -8.04 5.24 -2.57
CA LEU A 56 -7.64 6.23 -1.59
C LEU A 56 -6.73 7.24 -2.27
N ASP A 57 -7.01 8.52 -2.05
CA ASP A 57 -6.23 9.63 -2.59
C ASP A 57 -5.63 10.43 -1.43
N ASP A 58 -4.31 10.58 -1.49
CA ASP A 58 -3.50 11.28 -0.51
C ASP A 58 -3.55 12.80 -0.67
N GLN A 59 -4.14 13.35 -1.73
CA GLN A 59 -4.32 14.79 -1.97
C GLN A 59 -3.04 15.61 -1.74
N THR A 60 -1.88 15.08 -2.12
CA THR A 60 -0.61 15.79 -2.00
C THR A 60 -0.51 16.90 -3.05
N ASP A 61 -0.11 18.11 -2.63
CA ASP A 61 0.03 19.26 -3.52
C ASP A 61 1.38 19.25 -4.26
N TYR A 62 1.51 18.33 -5.21
CA TYR A 62 2.67 18.24 -6.09
C TYR A 62 2.90 19.54 -6.90
N LYS A 63 1.83 20.27 -7.24
CA LYS A 63 1.92 21.52 -7.99
C LYS A 63 2.63 22.60 -7.18
N ALA A 64 2.30 22.74 -5.89
CA ALA A 64 3.00 23.66 -5.00
C ALA A 64 4.48 23.29 -4.83
N MET A 65 4.81 22.00 -4.74
CA MET A 65 6.21 21.56 -4.66
C MET A 65 7.01 21.98 -5.91
N LEU A 66 6.46 21.71 -7.10
CA LEU A 66 7.10 22.06 -8.37
C LEU A 66 7.19 23.58 -8.56
N ALA A 67 6.14 24.34 -8.23
CA ALA A 67 6.13 25.81 -8.31
C ALA A 67 7.18 26.47 -7.39
N GLN A 68 7.52 25.82 -6.27
CA GLN A 68 8.58 26.26 -5.35
C GLN A 68 9.97 25.71 -5.71
N ASN A 69 10.14 25.13 -6.91
CA ASN A 69 11.38 24.47 -7.37
C ASN A 69 11.86 23.33 -6.45
N ARG A 70 10.94 22.65 -5.76
CA ARG A 70 11.23 21.50 -4.88
C ARG A 70 11.10 20.17 -5.64
N ASN A 71 11.71 20.09 -6.82
CA ASN A 71 11.56 18.94 -7.74
C ASN A 71 12.00 17.61 -7.11
N ILE A 72 13.09 17.62 -6.34
CA ILE A 72 13.58 16.42 -5.64
C ILE A 72 12.57 15.96 -4.58
N LEU A 73 11.96 16.89 -3.85
CA LEU A 73 10.94 16.55 -2.86
C LEU A 73 9.69 15.96 -3.53
N ALA A 74 9.25 16.53 -4.65
CA ALA A 74 8.15 15.98 -5.43
C ALA A 74 8.46 14.54 -5.88
N ALA A 75 9.65 14.30 -6.44
CA ALA A 75 10.08 12.97 -6.85
C ALA A 75 10.19 11.99 -5.66
N MET A 76 10.75 12.43 -4.53
CA MET A 76 10.83 11.63 -3.31
C MET A 76 9.45 11.26 -2.78
N THR A 77 8.53 12.23 -2.75
CA THR A 77 7.15 12.01 -2.30
C THR A 77 6.49 10.95 -3.19
N ALA A 78 6.64 11.08 -4.50
CA ALA A 78 6.05 10.14 -5.47
C ALA A 78 6.64 8.72 -5.42
N ILE A 79 7.96 8.56 -5.25
CA ILE A 79 8.63 7.25 -5.37
C ILE A 79 8.67 6.46 -4.05
N THR A 80 8.73 7.14 -2.91
CA THR A 80 8.94 6.47 -1.60
C THR A 80 7.89 5.41 -1.27
N PRO A 81 6.59 5.61 -1.53
CA PRO A 81 5.57 4.59 -1.27
C PRO A 81 5.81 3.28 -2.03
N ASN A 82 6.37 3.35 -3.23
CA ASN A 82 6.74 2.16 -3.99
C ASN A 82 7.93 1.42 -3.38
N ILE A 83 8.91 2.16 -2.85
CA ILE A 83 10.04 1.59 -2.10
C ILE A 83 9.54 0.88 -0.83
N ILE A 84 8.59 1.51 -0.12
CA ILE A 84 7.95 0.90 1.05
C ILE A 84 7.21 -0.38 0.66
N ASN A 85 6.40 -0.36 -0.40
CA ASN A 85 5.67 -1.55 -0.85
C ASN A 85 6.61 -2.67 -1.31
N ALA A 86 7.68 -2.35 -2.03
CA ALA A 86 8.71 -3.33 -2.40
C ALA A 86 9.37 -3.95 -1.15
N SER A 87 9.62 -3.14 -0.12
CA SER A 87 10.17 -3.61 1.15
C SER A 87 9.18 -4.52 1.90
N LEU A 88 7.89 -4.16 1.92
CA LEU A 88 6.82 -4.97 2.52
C LEU A 88 6.60 -6.29 1.78
N TYR A 89 6.76 -6.31 0.46
CA TYR A 89 6.81 -7.55 -0.32
C TYR A 89 7.93 -8.46 0.17
N VAL A 90 9.17 -7.95 0.29
CA VAL A 90 10.33 -8.75 0.76
C VAL A 90 10.11 -9.26 2.19
N VAL A 91 9.65 -8.40 3.10
CA VAL A 91 9.35 -8.79 4.49
C VAL A 91 8.29 -9.89 4.51
N SER A 92 7.22 -9.75 3.73
CA SER A 92 6.16 -10.75 3.65
C SER A 92 6.65 -12.08 3.07
N ALA A 93 7.54 -12.05 2.07
CA ALA A 93 8.16 -13.25 1.50
C ALA A 93 9.04 -13.99 2.53
N ILE A 94 9.82 -13.25 3.31
CA ILE A 94 10.63 -13.80 4.42
C ILE A 94 9.71 -14.44 5.48
N LEU A 95 8.63 -13.75 5.86
CA LEU A 95 7.67 -14.28 6.83
C LEU A 95 6.97 -15.54 6.32
N CYS A 96 6.55 -15.58 5.06
CA CYS A 96 5.98 -16.77 4.42
C CYS A 96 6.96 -17.96 4.35
N SER A 97 8.27 -17.69 4.35
CA SER A 97 9.32 -18.73 4.37
C SER A 97 9.60 -19.27 5.78
N SER A 98 9.04 -18.66 6.83
CA SER A 98 9.19 -19.10 8.22
C SER A 98 8.23 -20.24 8.57
N LYS A 99 8.77 -21.35 9.10
CA LYS A 99 7.97 -22.49 9.58
C LYS A 99 6.88 -22.08 10.59
N LYS A 100 7.20 -21.13 11.49
CA LYS A 100 6.26 -20.60 12.49
C LYS A 100 5.02 -19.94 11.88
N ILE A 101 5.17 -19.36 10.68
CA ILE A 101 4.06 -18.74 9.95
C ILE A 101 3.32 -19.79 9.14
N GLN A 102 4.03 -20.70 8.48
CA GLN A 102 3.45 -21.80 7.69
C GLN A 102 2.53 -22.73 8.51
N GLU A 103 2.82 -22.92 9.80
CA GLU A 103 1.97 -23.68 10.73
C GLU A 103 0.63 -22.98 11.04
N LYS A 104 0.54 -21.66 10.81
CA LYS A 104 -0.63 -20.83 11.12
C LYS A 104 -1.34 -20.41 9.83
N VAL A 105 -2.26 -21.25 9.34
CA VAL A 105 -2.90 -21.09 8.02
C VAL A 105 -3.39 -19.67 7.72
N TYR A 106 -4.15 -19.02 8.61
CA TYR A 106 -4.68 -17.68 8.35
C TYR A 106 -3.60 -16.58 8.40
N LEU A 107 -2.57 -16.76 9.21
CA LEU A 107 -1.45 -15.82 9.26
C LEU A 107 -0.59 -15.94 7.99
N TYR A 108 -0.34 -17.16 7.54
CA TYR A 108 0.29 -17.42 6.26
C TYR A 108 -0.53 -16.84 5.11
N SER A 109 -1.84 -17.09 5.06
CA SER A 109 -2.73 -16.55 4.03
C SER A 109 -2.72 -15.02 4.02
N PHE A 110 -2.71 -14.36 5.18
CA PHE A 110 -2.58 -12.91 5.26
C PHE A 110 -1.28 -12.41 4.64
N PHE A 111 -0.12 -12.93 5.06
CA PHE A 111 1.17 -12.47 4.51
C PHE A 111 1.34 -12.85 3.04
N PHE A 112 0.77 -13.96 2.60
CA PHE A 112 0.73 -14.33 1.19
C PHE A 112 -0.05 -13.28 0.39
N TRP A 113 -1.27 -12.94 0.79
CA TRP A 113 -2.04 -11.90 0.09
C TRP A 113 -1.39 -10.53 0.19
N PHE A 114 -0.85 -10.18 1.36
CA PHE A 114 -0.15 -8.91 1.57
C PHE A 114 1.09 -8.79 0.69
N MET A 115 1.84 -9.87 0.52
CA MET A 115 2.95 -9.97 -0.44
C MET A 115 2.46 -9.68 -1.88
N ILE A 116 1.38 -10.35 -2.32
CA ILE A 116 0.83 -10.23 -3.68
C ILE A 116 0.32 -8.81 -3.97
N VAL A 117 -0.43 -8.19 -3.06
CA VAL A 117 -0.96 -6.83 -3.29
C VAL A 117 0.15 -5.78 -3.30
N ASN A 118 1.19 -5.94 -2.47
CA ASN A 118 2.33 -5.01 -2.45
C ASN A 118 3.13 -5.06 -3.76
N ILE A 119 3.45 -6.25 -4.27
CA ILE A 119 4.16 -6.37 -5.55
C ILE A 119 3.26 -5.92 -6.71
N GLY A 120 1.96 -6.21 -6.66
CA GLY A 120 0.98 -5.72 -7.63
C GLY A 120 0.96 -4.18 -7.70
N GLN A 121 1.04 -3.49 -6.57
CA GLN A 121 1.10 -2.02 -6.52
C GLN A 121 2.40 -1.47 -7.12
N VAL A 122 3.55 -2.11 -6.87
CA VAL A 122 4.81 -1.70 -7.50
C VAL A 122 4.76 -1.87 -9.01
N TYR A 123 4.21 -2.99 -9.50
CA TYR A 123 4.03 -3.22 -10.93
C TYR A 123 3.05 -2.24 -11.57
N SER A 124 1.92 -1.95 -10.93
CA SER A 124 0.92 -1.01 -11.45
C SER A 124 1.51 0.40 -11.59
N TYR A 125 2.32 0.83 -10.61
CA TYR A 125 3.00 2.11 -10.66
C TYR A 125 4.00 2.18 -11.81
N ILE A 126 4.94 1.23 -11.88
CA ILE A 126 6.03 1.25 -12.88
C ILE A 126 5.50 1.10 -14.32
N LEU A 127 4.58 0.15 -14.54
CA LEU A 127 4.15 -0.21 -15.90
C LEU A 127 2.98 0.63 -16.40
N TRP A 128 2.08 1.07 -15.52
CA TRP A 128 0.80 1.65 -15.92
C TRP A 128 0.66 3.14 -15.58
N ARG A 129 1.16 3.58 -14.42
CA ARG A 129 0.87 4.91 -13.89
C ARG A 129 2.04 5.89 -13.98
N THR A 130 3.22 5.48 -14.47
CA THR A 130 4.36 6.38 -14.70
C THR A 130 4.07 7.49 -15.73
N PHE A 131 3.00 7.36 -16.53
CA PHE A 131 2.61 8.32 -17.58
C PHE A 131 1.26 9.02 -17.33
N GLU A 132 0.65 8.85 -16.16
CA GLU A 132 -0.58 9.55 -15.73
C GLU A 132 -0.24 10.71 -14.79
#